data_AF-A0A379N2L2-F1
#
_entry.id   AF-A0A379N2L2-F1
#
_cell.length_a   1.000
_cell.length_b   1.000
_cell.length_c   1.000
_cell.angle_alpha   90.00
_cell.angle_beta   90.00
_cell.angle_gamma   90.00
#
_symmetry.space_group_name_H-M   'P 1'
#
loop_
_entity.id
_entity.type
_entity.pdbx_description
1 polymer ?
#
loop_
_entity_poly.entity_id
_entity_poly.type
_entity_poly.pdbx_seq_one_letter_code
_entity_poly.pdbx_strand_id
1 'polypeptide(L)'
;MTGPGLLPGLPPEDEAKRFRLGAHRVRDPEETLERALRHAGRFGLTRVAVLTGLDVTGIPVAAAVRPNARSLSVFQGKGATLAAAKASAVMEAVEAWHAETLAAPLRWGSHDRLRESGLAPLDPARLPHSAAAPDLSAREAPMLWVEGRDLADGSPLWVPLDLVTADYALDGPPSSGFLQATTNGLASGNTRGEALVHALAELVERDAHALWLALPPAARAETAIDPASIADPLCADLLACFAAAGIALAIWDITSDLGIPAFRVLALPGREEPGVEAELGLGCHPDPGVALSRALTEAAQSRVTRISGARDDFAPESYAAPARAARRAAALRALSEAVPPRRRFEAVRGCAAPTIHGDLALLLSRIGAAGLGPAAWVDMTREEIGIPVVRAVVAGLEGTPGPAGGGYAPGARARARTRAHA
;
A
#
# COMPACT_ATOMS: atom_id res chain seq x y z
N MET A 1 9.55 -5.49 34.82
CA MET A 1 8.44 -5.11 33.93
C MET A 1 8.64 -5.87 32.64
N THR A 2 7.86 -6.93 32.46
CA THR A 2 7.86 -7.76 31.25
C THR A 2 7.53 -6.87 30.05
N GLY A 3 8.37 -6.87 29.01
CA GLY A 3 8.12 -6.13 27.78
C GLY A 3 6.77 -6.51 27.16
N PRO A 4 6.21 -5.67 26.26
CA PRO A 4 4.98 -6.01 25.55
C PRO A 4 5.16 -7.39 24.92
N GLY A 5 4.33 -8.35 25.34
CA GLY A 5 4.43 -9.72 24.88
C GLY A 5 4.34 -9.75 23.36
N LEU A 6 5.29 -10.42 22.72
CA LEU A 6 5.27 -10.65 21.28
C LEU A 6 3.97 -11.33 20.88
N LEU A 7 3.39 -10.90 19.75
CA LEU A 7 2.19 -11.52 19.23
C LEU A 7 2.41 -13.02 19.00
N PRO A 8 1.44 -13.87 19.33
CA PRO A 8 1.52 -15.30 19.04
C PRO A 8 1.88 -15.54 17.56
N GLY A 9 3.00 -16.21 17.31
CA GLY A 9 3.49 -16.52 15.95
C GLY A 9 4.56 -15.56 15.39
N LEU A 10 4.89 -14.46 16.09
CA LEU A 10 6.10 -13.70 15.80
C LEU A 10 7.34 -14.40 16.37
N PRO A 11 8.49 -14.35 15.67
CA PRO A 11 9.73 -14.88 16.23
C PRO A 11 10.04 -14.18 17.56
N PRO A 12 10.62 -14.90 18.54
CA PRO A 12 10.87 -14.37 19.89
C PRO A 12 11.95 -13.28 19.94
N GLU A 13 12.76 -13.15 18.89
CA GLU A 13 13.96 -12.30 18.88
C GLU A 13 13.70 -10.94 18.22
N ASP A 14 14.25 -9.89 18.82
CA ASP A 14 14.15 -8.53 18.29
C ASP A 14 15.03 -8.38 17.04
N GLU A 15 14.41 -8.29 15.87
CA GLU A 15 15.14 -8.37 14.60
C GLU A 15 15.77 -7.01 14.22
N ALA A 16 17.10 -6.99 14.17
CA ALA A 16 17.85 -5.80 13.76
C ALA A 16 17.70 -5.51 12.26
N LYS A 17 17.56 -4.22 11.94
CA LYS A 17 17.47 -3.72 10.56
C LYS A 17 18.86 -3.69 9.93
N ARG A 18 19.15 -4.66 9.04
CA ARG A 18 20.41 -4.83 8.29
C ARG A 18 20.47 -3.90 7.07
N PHE A 19 19.44 -3.92 6.23
CA PHE A 19 19.34 -3.09 5.04
C PHE A 19 18.50 -1.85 5.34
N ARG A 20 18.99 -0.67 4.98
CA ARG A 20 18.35 0.63 5.30
C ARG A 20 18.17 1.58 4.12
N LEU A 21 18.66 1.23 2.93
CA LEU A 21 18.63 2.10 1.76
C LEU A 21 17.23 2.06 1.09
N GLY A 22 16.38 3.03 1.42
CA GLY A 22 15.01 3.13 0.88
C GLY A 22 14.02 2.10 1.41
N ALA A 23 14.44 1.25 2.34
CA ALA A 23 13.61 0.31 3.09
C ALA A 23 14.37 -0.15 4.34
N HIS A 24 13.66 -0.50 5.41
CA HIS A 24 14.24 -1.19 6.56
C HIS A 24 13.96 -2.69 6.47
N ARG A 25 15.02 -3.49 6.29
CA ARG A 25 14.91 -4.95 6.19
C ARG A 25 15.99 -5.71 6.97
N VAL A 26 15.74 -6.97 7.31
CA VAL A 26 16.66 -7.89 8.01
C VAL A 26 17.62 -8.61 7.06
N ARG A 27 17.36 -8.57 5.75
CA ARG A 27 18.17 -9.15 4.68
C ARG A 27 18.38 -8.15 3.55
N ASP A 28 19.47 -8.35 2.81
CA ASP A 28 19.75 -7.56 1.62
C ASP A 28 18.83 -7.99 0.45
N PRO A 29 18.48 -7.08 -0.47
CA PRO A 29 17.52 -7.38 -1.53
C PRO A 29 17.96 -8.52 -2.46
N GLU A 30 19.28 -8.70 -2.67
CA GLU A 30 19.84 -9.83 -3.43
C GLU A 30 19.51 -11.18 -2.77
N GLU A 31 19.67 -11.27 -1.44
CA GLU A 31 19.37 -12.48 -0.67
C GLU A 31 17.86 -12.78 -0.70
N THR A 32 17.03 -11.75 -0.55
CA THR A 32 15.57 -11.87 -0.66
C THR A 32 15.16 -12.35 -2.05
N LEU A 33 15.72 -11.75 -3.10
CA LEU A 33 15.44 -12.11 -4.49
C LEU A 33 15.84 -13.56 -4.78
N GLU A 34 17.04 -13.98 -4.36
CA GLU A 34 17.51 -15.35 -4.55
C GLU A 34 16.56 -16.36 -3.89
N ARG A 35 16.16 -16.10 -2.64
CA ARG A 35 15.25 -16.97 -1.88
C ARG A 35 13.89 -17.09 -2.55
N ALA A 36 13.32 -15.99 -3.05
CA ALA A 36 12.04 -16.03 -3.75
C ALA A 36 12.14 -16.78 -5.10
N LEU A 37 13.22 -16.57 -5.85
CA LEU A 37 13.42 -17.20 -7.15
C LEU A 37 13.64 -18.72 -7.08
N ARG A 38 14.11 -19.26 -5.95
CA ARG A 38 14.16 -20.73 -5.72
C ARG A 38 12.79 -21.40 -5.85
N HIS A 39 11.71 -20.65 -5.65
CA HIS A 39 10.33 -21.13 -5.77
C HIS A 39 9.60 -20.55 -7.00
N ALA A 40 10.31 -19.92 -7.95
CA ALA A 40 9.70 -19.25 -9.11
C ALA A 40 8.69 -20.12 -9.88
N GLY A 41 9.00 -21.41 -10.08
CA GLY A 41 8.10 -22.35 -10.74
C GLY A 41 6.78 -22.57 -9.99
N ARG A 42 6.79 -22.58 -8.66
CA ARG A 42 5.56 -22.68 -7.84
C ARG A 42 4.68 -21.45 -7.97
N PHE A 43 5.30 -20.28 -8.05
CA PHE A 43 4.59 -19.01 -8.22
C PHE A 43 4.11 -18.77 -9.66
N GLY A 44 4.49 -19.62 -10.62
CA GLY A 44 4.17 -19.42 -12.03
C GLY A 44 4.90 -18.22 -12.64
N LEU A 45 6.06 -17.84 -12.09
CA LEU A 45 6.89 -16.76 -12.61
C LEU A 45 7.58 -17.21 -13.90
N THR A 46 7.30 -16.50 -15.01
CA THR A 46 7.90 -16.81 -16.31
C THR A 46 8.99 -15.82 -16.71
N ARG A 47 8.96 -14.60 -16.17
CA ARG A 47 9.92 -13.55 -16.50
C ARG A 47 10.06 -12.54 -15.37
N VAL A 48 11.30 -12.11 -15.11
CA VAL A 48 11.61 -10.88 -14.38
C VAL A 48 12.30 -9.92 -15.36
N ALA A 49 11.63 -8.83 -15.72
CA ALA A 49 12.09 -7.85 -16.69
C ALA A 49 12.58 -6.57 -15.99
N VAL A 50 13.61 -5.93 -16.55
CA VAL A 50 14.04 -4.60 -16.13
C VAL A 50 13.38 -3.59 -17.04
N LEU A 51 12.55 -2.71 -16.48
CA LEU A 51 11.77 -1.72 -17.23
C LEU A 51 12.36 -0.31 -17.12
N THR A 52 13.45 -0.15 -16.38
CA THR A 52 14.11 1.13 -16.08
C THR A 52 14.37 1.96 -17.34
N GLY A 53 14.83 1.33 -18.42
CA GLY A 53 15.16 2.02 -19.68
C GLY A 53 13.95 2.47 -20.50
N LEU A 54 12.72 2.18 -20.08
CA LEU A 54 11.51 2.70 -20.73
C LEU A 54 11.18 4.13 -20.32
N ASP A 55 11.67 4.59 -19.17
CA ASP A 55 11.48 5.97 -18.69
C ASP A 55 12.81 6.73 -18.69
N VAL A 56 12.71 8.05 -18.83
CA VAL A 56 13.84 8.97 -18.90
C VAL A 56 14.44 9.29 -17.53
N THR A 57 13.77 8.89 -16.44
CA THR A 57 14.22 9.13 -15.06
C THR A 57 15.45 8.28 -14.69
N GLY A 58 15.63 7.11 -15.31
CA GLY A 58 16.70 6.17 -14.95
C GLY A 58 16.55 5.52 -13.58
N ILE A 59 15.43 5.74 -12.89
CA ILE A 59 15.16 5.18 -11.56
C ILE A 59 14.83 3.68 -11.70
N PRO A 60 15.44 2.78 -10.89
CA PRO A 60 15.24 1.35 -11.03
C PRO A 60 13.78 0.90 -10.88
N VAL A 61 13.24 0.38 -11.99
CA VAL A 61 11.93 -0.28 -12.06
C VAL A 61 12.09 -1.64 -12.74
N ALA A 62 11.44 -2.65 -12.18
CA ALA A 62 11.39 -4.02 -12.69
C ALA A 62 9.95 -4.54 -12.71
N ALA A 63 9.71 -5.63 -13.42
CA ALA A 63 8.43 -6.31 -13.45
C ALA A 63 8.59 -7.83 -13.36
N ALA A 64 7.67 -8.49 -12.67
CA ALA A 64 7.56 -9.94 -12.58
C ALA A 64 6.27 -10.39 -13.28
N VAL A 65 6.36 -11.39 -14.15
CA VAL A 65 5.25 -11.82 -15.01
C VAL A 65 4.75 -13.20 -14.57
N ARG A 66 3.46 -13.30 -14.29
CA ARG A 66 2.71 -14.53 -13.99
C ARG A 66 1.50 -14.62 -14.93
N PRO A 67 1.65 -15.20 -16.14
CA PRO A 67 0.60 -15.15 -17.18
C PRO A 67 -0.74 -15.77 -16.79
N ASN A 68 -0.73 -16.72 -15.85
CA ASN A 68 -1.93 -17.43 -15.38
C ASN A 68 -2.31 -17.01 -13.94
N ALA A 69 -1.91 -15.81 -13.51
CA ALA A 69 -2.36 -15.26 -12.23
C ALA A 69 -3.88 -15.04 -12.25
N ARG A 70 -4.51 -15.17 -11.08
CA ARG A 70 -5.95 -14.95 -10.91
C ARG A 70 -6.32 -13.49 -10.59
N SER A 71 -5.30 -12.64 -10.42
CA SER A 71 -5.43 -11.20 -10.20
C SER A 71 -4.93 -10.41 -11.42
N LEU A 72 -3.62 -10.15 -11.49
CA LEU A 72 -2.94 -9.41 -12.55
C LEU A 72 -1.81 -10.26 -13.15
N SER A 73 -1.57 -10.13 -14.45
CA SER A 73 -0.50 -10.87 -15.12
C SER A 73 0.91 -10.30 -14.86
N VAL A 74 1.00 -9.03 -14.47
CA VAL A 74 2.26 -8.29 -14.34
C VAL A 74 2.29 -7.51 -13.02
N PHE A 75 3.30 -7.82 -12.20
CA PHE A 75 3.57 -7.18 -10.91
C PHE A 75 4.79 -6.28 -11.04
N GLN A 76 4.73 -5.07 -10.48
CA GLN A 76 5.77 -4.06 -10.68
C GLN A 76 6.61 -3.90 -9.43
N GLY A 77 7.87 -3.52 -9.61
CA GLY A 77 8.79 -3.37 -8.50
C GLY A 77 9.64 -2.14 -8.65
N LYS A 78 9.93 -1.51 -7.51
CA LYS A 78 10.66 -0.26 -7.40
C LYS A 78 11.70 -0.34 -6.30
N GLY A 79 12.77 0.44 -6.42
CA GLY A 79 13.76 0.54 -5.38
C GLY A 79 14.94 1.45 -5.74
N ALA A 80 15.75 1.75 -4.72
CA ALA A 80 16.97 2.54 -4.89
C ALA A 80 18.05 1.84 -5.74
N THR A 81 17.99 0.50 -5.81
CA THR A 81 18.89 -0.33 -6.62
C THR A 81 18.10 -1.26 -7.51
N LEU A 82 18.74 -1.79 -8.55
CA LEU A 82 18.11 -2.78 -9.44
C LEU A 82 17.75 -4.07 -8.69
N ALA A 83 18.56 -4.50 -7.73
CA ALA A 83 18.25 -5.65 -6.90
C ALA A 83 17.00 -5.41 -6.05
N ALA A 84 16.87 -4.23 -5.43
CA ALA A 84 15.68 -3.85 -4.67
C ALA A 84 14.42 -3.79 -5.56
N ALA A 85 14.53 -3.22 -6.76
CA ALA A 85 13.41 -3.18 -7.71
C ALA A 85 12.97 -4.58 -8.15
N LYS A 86 13.91 -5.48 -8.44
CA LYS A 86 13.61 -6.89 -8.78
C LYS A 86 13.00 -7.64 -7.61
N ALA A 87 13.57 -7.49 -6.40
CA ALA A 87 13.03 -8.09 -5.19
C ALA A 87 11.60 -7.60 -4.94
N SER A 88 11.34 -6.30 -5.05
CA SER A 88 9.99 -5.73 -4.94
C SER A 88 9.01 -6.34 -5.94
N ALA A 89 9.38 -6.47 -7.22
CA ALA A 89 8.49 -7.04 -8.24
C ALA A 89 8.16 -8.52 -7.97
N VAL A 90 9.19 -9.30 -7.61
CA VAL A 90 9.03 -10.72 -7.32
C VAL A 90 8.23 -10.93 -6.05
N MET A 91 8.49 -10.16 -4.99
CA MET A 91 7.78 -10.28 -3.72
C MET A 91 6.31 -9.85 -3.84
N GLU A 92 5.99 -8.81 -4.61
CA GLU A 92 4.60 -8.45 -4.95
C GLU A 92 3.88 -9.58 -5.71
N ALA A 93 4.58 -10.26 -6.63
CA ALA A 93 4.03 -11.42 -7.33
C ALA A 93 3.80 -12.63 -6.39
N VAL A 94 4.68 -12.82 -5.40
CA VAL A 94 4.56 -13.86 -4.36
C VAL A 94 3.39 -13.58 -3.42
N GLU A 95 3.21 -12.32 -3.02
CA GLU A 95 2.06 -11.85 -2.24
C GLU A 95 0.76 -12.19 -2.92
N ALA A 96 0.62 -11.77 -4.17
CA ALA A 96 -0.56 -12.04 -4.98
C ALA A 96 -0.81 -13.54 -5.15
N TRP A 97 0.21 -14.35 -5.40
CA TRP A 97 0.04 -15.81 -5.50
C TRP A 97 -0.56 -16.43 -4.24
N HIS A 98 -0.11 -16.01 -3.05
CA HIS A 98 -0.67 -16.51 -1.79
C HIS A 98 -2.13 -16.05 -1.63
N ALA A 99 -2.44 -14.80 -1.97
CA ALA A 99 -3.80 -14.25 -1.92
C ALA A 99 -4.77 -14.88 -2.93
N GLU A 100 -4.27 -15.25 -4.10
CA GLU A 100 -5.03 -15.95 -5.16
C GLU A 100 -5.26 -17.43 -4.83
N THR A 101 -4.43 -18.02 -3.98
CA THR A 101 -4.46 -19.46 -3.67
C THR A 101 -4.66 -19.72 -2.18
N LEU A 102 -5.35 -18.80 -1.49
CA LEU A 102 -5.65 -18.93 -0.07
C LEU A 102 -6.36 -20.26 0.18
N ALA A 103 -5.73 -21.11 0.99
CA ALA A 103 -6.25 -22.40 1.40
C ALA A 103 -6.51 -22.37 2.91
N ALA A 104 -7.68 -21.88 3.29
CA ALA A 104 -8.09 -21.77 4.69
C ALA A 104 -9.55 -22.23 4.85
N PRO A 105 -9.92 -22.79 6.02
CA PRO A 105 -11.32 -23.04 6.34
C PRO A 105 -12.14 -21.75 6.28
N LEU A 106 -13.27 -21.79 5.58
CA LEU A 106 -14.17 -20.65 5.44
C LEU A 106 -15.44 -20.86 6.26
N ARG A 107 -16.01 -19.76 6.75
CA ARG A 107 -17.34 -19.73 7.35
C ARG A 107 -18.27 -18.88 6.50
N TRP A 108 -19.47 -19.39 6.24
CA TRP A 108 -20.54 -18.65 5.58
C TRP A 108 -21.54 -18.15 6.62
N GLY A 109 -21.83 -16.86 6.61
CA GLY A 109 -22.83 -16.27 7.50
C GLY A 109 -22.78 -14.76 7.53
N SER A 110 -23.81 -14.14 8.10
CA SER A 110 -23.80 -12.71 8.39
C SER A 110 -22.97 -12.42 9.64
N HIS A 111 -22.57 -11.15 9.84
CA HIS A 111 -21.83 -10.75 11.04
C HIS A 111 -22.56 -11.16 12.32
N ASP A 112 -23.87 -10.92 12.38
CA ASP A 112 -24.68 -11.20 13.57
C ASP A 112 -24.78 -12.72 13.85
N ARG A 113 -24.91 -13.54 12.80
CA ARG A 113 -24.92 -15.01 12.94
C ARG A 113 -23.59 -15.56 13.45
N LEU A 114 -22.46 -15.02 12.99
CA LEU A 114 -21.15 -15.42 13.50
C LEU A 114 -21.03 -15.08 14.99
N ARG A 115 -21.48 -13.89 15.41
CA ARG A 115 -21.51 -13.50 16.83
C ARG A 115 -22.41 -14.38 17.68
N GLU A 116 -23.61 -14.70 17.21
CA GLU A 116 -24.54 -15.62 17.89
C GLU A 116 -23.91 -17.01 18.10
N SER A 117 -23.05 -17.45 17.18
CA SER A 117 -22.32 -18.72 17.28
C SER A 117 -21.08 -18.68 18.19
N GLY A 118 -20.81 -17.54 18.84
CA GLY A 118 -19.67 -17.37 19.75
C GLY A 118 -18.35 -17.00 19.05
N LEU A 119 -18.37 -16.66 17.76
CA LEU A 119 -17.21 -16.20 17.02
C LEU A 119 -17.07 -14.67 17.14
N ALA A 120 -15.85 -14.16 16.96
CA ALA A 120 -15.54 -12.74 16.94
C ALA A 120 -15.26 -12.26 15.49
N PRO A 121 -16.27 -11.81 14.73
CA PRO A 121 -16.07 -11.19 13.42
C PRO A 121 -15.75 -9.70 13.51
N LEU A 122 -14.91 -9.21 12.59
CA LEU A 122 -14.80 -7.79 12.30
C LEU A 122 -16.15 -7.23 11.86
N ASP A 123 -16.50 -6.05 12.35
CA ASP A 123 -17.72 -5.36 11.96
C ASP A 123 -17.61 -4.77 10.55
N PRO A 124 -18.35 -5.28 9.54
CA PRO A 124 -18.24 -4.81 8.17
C PRO A 124 -18.54 -3.31 8.00
N ALA A 125 -19.39 -2.74 8.86
CA ALA A 125 -19.73 -1.32 8.83
C ALA A 125 -18.53 -0.40 9.13
N ARG A 126 -17.47 -0.95 9.73
CA ARG A 126 -16.22 -0.24 10.05
C ARG A 126 -15.10 -0.52 9.04
N LEU A 127 -15.38 -1.25 7.97
CA LEU A 127 -14.41 -1.61 6.94
C LEU A 127 -14.58 -0.74 5.68
N PRO A 128 -13.56 -0.66 4.81
CA PRO A 128 -13.66 0.05 3.54
C PRO A 128 -14.76 -0.51 2.64
N HIS A 129 -15.68 0.36 2.22
CA HIS A 129 -16.79 -0.01 1.32
C HIS A 129 -16.50 0.38 -0.13
N SER A 130 -17.04 -0.42 -1.03
CA SER A 130 -17.21 -0.08 -2.44
C SER A 130 -18.33 0.98 -2.59
N ALA A 131 -18.15 1.95 -3.48
CA ALA A 131 -19.15 2.96 -3.81
C ALA A 131 -20.26 2.39 -4.70
N ALA A 132 -20.00 1.24 -5.34
CA ALA A 132 -20.99 0.47 -6.06
C ALA A 132 -21.77 -0.49 -5.14
N ALA A 133 -21.50 -0.47 -3.83
CA ALA A 133 -22.20 -1.31 -2.86
C ALA A 133 -23.71 -1.01 -2.87
N PRO A 134 -24.57 -2.04 -2.94
CA PRO A 134 -26.00 -1.87 -2.69
C PRO A 134 -26.25 -1.40 -1.25
N ASP A 135 -27.40 -0.76 -1.01
CA ASP A 135 -27.89 -0.38 0.33
C ASP A 135 -28.33 -1.63 1.10
N LEU A 136 -27.35 -2.46 1.46
CA LEU A 136 -27.53 -3.59 2.35
C LEU A 136 -27.10 -3.17 3.74
N SER A 137 -27.88 -3.60 4.73
CA SER A 137 -27.40 -3.71 6.10
C SER A 137 -26.19 -4.65 6.09
N ALA A 138 -24.97 -4.07 6.10
CA ALA A 138 -23.72 -4.81 6.01
C ALA A 138 -23.55 -5.89 7.09
N ARG A 139 -24.35 -5.83 8.16
CA ARG A 139 -24.39 -6.80 9.26
C ARG A 139 -25.26 -8.02 8.98
N GLU A 140 -26.29 -7.87 8.15
CA GLU A 140 -27.28 -8.92 7.84
C GLU A 140 -26.95 -9.66 6.56
N ALA A 141 -26.23 -9.03 5.63
CA ALA A 141 -25.76 -9.67 4.41
C ALA A 141 -24.83 -10.86 4.74
N PRO A 142 -25.15 -12.09 4.30
CA PRO A 142 -24.26 -13.22 4.51
C PRO A 142 -23.01 -13.08 3.63
N MET A 143 -21.84 -13.45 4.13
CA MET A 143 -20.59 -13.45 3.37
C MET A 143 -19.67 -14.59 3.80
N LEU A 144 -18.58 -14.78 3.05
CA LEU A 144 -17.52 -15.69 3.43
C LEU A 144 -16.56 -14.99 4.40
N TRP A 145 -16.15 -15.73 5.43
CA TRP A 145 -15.21 -15.28 6.45
C TRP A 145 -14.05 -16.27 6.54
N VAL A 146 -12.87 -15.73 6.80
CA VAL A 146 -11.66 -16.49 7.10
C VAL A 146 -11.17 -16.14 8.49
N GLU A 147 -10.64 -17.12 9.20
CA GLU A 147 -10.06 -16.91 10.52
C GLU A 147 -8.69 -16.21 10.39
N GLY A 148 -8.55 -15.08 11.06
CA GLY A 148 -7.28 -14.43 11.36
C GLY A 148 -7.07 -14.33 12.87
N ARG A 149 -6.17 -13.45 13.28
CA ARG A 149 -5.90 -13.15 14.69
C ARG A 149 -5.92 -11.65 14.95
N ASP A 150 -6.32 -11.24 16.14
CA ASP A 150 -6.13 -9.87 16.60
C ASP A 150 -4.63 -9.58 16.82
N LEU A 151 -4.14 -8.49 16.26
CA LEU A 151 -2.77 -8.00 16.40
C LEU A 151 -2.51 -7.33 17.77
N ALA A 152 -3.50 -7.23 18.65
CA ALA A 152 -3.30 -6.77 20.02
C ALA A 152 -2.95 -7.91 20.97
N ASP A 153 -3.63 -9.06 20.87
CA ASP A 153 -3.52 -10.16 21.84
C ASP A 153 -3.42 -11.57 21.23
N GLY A 154 -3.54 -11.69 19.90
CA GLY A 154 -3.47 -12.97 19.18
C GLY A 154 -4.73 -13.83 19.24
N SER A 155 -5.82 -13.33 19.83
CA SER A 155 -7.12 -14.01 19.88
C SER A 155 -7.70 -14.22 18.47
N PRO A 156 -8.51 -15.28 18.24
CA PRO A 156 -9.15 -15.50 16.94
C PRO A 156 -10.05 -14.33 16.53
N LEU A 157 -9.90 -13.85 15.30
CA LEU A 157 -10.66 -12.73 14.75
C LEU A 157 -11.03 -13.02 13.30
N TRP A 158 -12.33 -13.08 13.00
CA TRP A 158 -12.83 -13.43 11.68
C TRP A 158 -12.90 -12.21 10.77
N VAL A 159 -12.36 -12.36 9.57
CA VAL A 159 -12.22 -11.29 8.57
C VAL A 159 -13.04 -11.64 7.33
N PRO A 160 -13.78 -10.69 6.72
CA PRO A 160 -14.45 -10.94 5.45
C PRO A 160 -13.45 -11.37 4.37
N LEU A 161 -13.76 -12.46 3.68
CA LEU A 161 -12.88 -13.03 2.66
C LEU A 161 -12.60 -12.05 1.51
N ASP A 162 -13.57 -11.19 1.15
CA ASP A 162 -13.44 -10.13 0.14
C ASP A 162 -12.26 -9.19 0.42
N LEU A 163 -11.88 -9.04 1.69
CA LEU A 163 -10.74 -8.23 2.11
C LEU A 163 -9.47 -9.05 2.32
N VAL A 164 -9.40 -10.31 1.87
CA VAL A 164 -8.24 -11.18 2.04
C VAL A 164 -7.83 -11.84 0.73
N THR A 165 -8.79 -12.36 -0.03
CA THR A 165 -8.50 -13.02 -1.31
C THR A 165 -8.15 -12.01 -2.40
N ALA A 166 -7.27 -12.44 -3.32
CA ALA A 166 -7.02 -11.78 -4.60
C ALA A 166 -7.38 -12.68 -5.79
N ASP A 167 -8.17 -13.74 -5.55
CA ASP A 167 -8.72 -14.55 -6.63
C ASP A 167 -9.90 -13.81 -7.28
N TYR A 168 -9.62 -13.12 -8.40
CA TYR A 168 -10.62 -12.38 -9.17
C TYR A 168 -11.07 -13.15 -10.42
N ALA A 169 -10.66 -14.41 -10.56
CA ALA A 169 -11.07 -15.27 -11.67
C ALA A 169 -12.45 -15.91 -11.46
N LEU A 170 -12.97 -15.85 -10.23
CA LEU A 170 -14.26 -16.41 -9.85
C LEU A 170 -15.21 -15.30 -9.42
N ASP A 171 -16.46 -15.39 -9.85
CA ASP A 171 -17.51 -14.55 -9.29
C ASP A 171 -17.67 -14.88 -7.79
N GLY A 172 -17.68 -13.84 -6.96
CA GLY A 172 -18.01 -13.98 -5.56
C GLY A 172 -19.47 -14.41 -5.36
N PRO A 173 -19.85 -14.83 -4.15
CA PRO A 173 -21.25 -15.10 -3.85
C PRO A 173 -22.11 -13.85 -4.09
N PRO A 174 -23.42 -13.96 -4.40
CA PRO A 174 -24.26 -12.82 -4.78
C PRO A 174 -24.32 -11.64 -3.80
N SER A 175 -23.95 -11.88 -2.54
CA SER A 175 -23.89 -10.88 -1.46
C SER A 175 -22.48 -10.30 -1.22
N SER A 176 -21.49 -10.66 -2.04
CA SER A 176 -20.12 -10.10 -2.02
C SER A 176 -20.04 -8.77 -2.77
N GLY A 177 -18.91 -8.07 -2.63
CA GLY A 177 -18.58 -6.90 -3.45
C GLY A 177 -19.06 -5.55 -2.90
N PHE A 178 -19.65 -5.50 -1.71
CA PHE A 178 -19.94 -4.24 -1.01
C PHE A 178 -18.72 -3.69 -0.25
N LEU A 179 -17.73 -4.53 0.05
CA LEU A 179 -16.44 -4.14 0.59
C LEU A 179 -15.46 -3.83 -0.55
N GLN A 180 -14.46 -3.00 -0.26
CA GLN A 180 -13.44 -2.63 -1.23
C GLN A 180 -12.40 -3.76 -1.41
N ALA A 181 -12.72 -4.74 -2.24
CA ALA A 181 -11.83 -5.86 -2.58
C ALA A 181 -10.61 -5.37 -3.36
N THR A 182 -9.50 -5.12 -2.66
CA THR A 182 -8.22 -4.64 -3.21
C THR A 182 -7.06 -5.42 -2.61
N THR A 183 -5.83 -5.19 -3.06
CA THR A 183 -4.63 -5.76 -2.44
C THR A 183 -4.15 -4.98 -1.20
N ASN A 184 -4.85 -3.93 -0.76
CA ASN A 184 -4.44 -3.10 0.37
C ASN A 184 -4.25 -3.93 1.66
N GLY A 185 -3.09 -3.77 2.30
CA GLY A 185 -2.71 -4.52 3.51
C GLY A 185 -2.23 -5.95 3.24
N LEU A 186 -2.07 -6.38 1.98
CA LEU A 186 -1.35 -7.60 1.63
C LEU A 186 0.13 -7.27 1.56
N ALA A 187 0.97 -8.02 2.28
CA ALA A 187 2.40 -7.85 2.18
C ALA A 187 3.17 -9.12 2.51
N SER A 188 4.37 -9.20 1.94
CA SER A 188 5.36 -10.21 2.25
C SER A 188 6.56 -9.60 2.95
N GLY A 189 7.36 -10.46 3.55
CA GLY A 189 8.57 -10.05 4.23
C GLY A 189 9.57 -11.18 4.29
N ASN A 190 10.80 -10.85 4.69
CA ASN A 190 11.78 -11.87 5.04
C ASN A 190 11.39 -12.61 6.32
N THR A 191 10.57 -11.97 7.16
CA THR A 191 10.02 -12.43 8.44
C THR A 191 8.56 -11.96 8.55
N ARG A 192 7.78 -12.58 9.45
CA ARG A 192 6.37 -12.18 9.67
C ARG A 192 6.26 -10.74 10.20
N GLY A 193 7.21 -10.32 11.04
CA GLY A 193 7.29 -8.95 11.54
C GLY A 193 7.46 -7.92 10.42
N GLU A 194 8.37 -8.18 9.47
CA GLU A 194 8.54 -7.29 8.30
C GLU A 194 7.28 -7.21 7.45
N ALA A 195 6.64 -8.34 7.19
CA ALA A 195 5.42 -8.41 6.40
C ALA A 195 4.31 -7.57 7.07
N LEU A 196 4.14 -7.69 8.39
CA LEU A 196 3.15 -6.92 9.15
C LEU A 196 3.47 -5.42 9.19
N VAL A 197 4.75 -5.03 9.39
CA VAL A 197 5.14 -3.61 9.32
C VAL A 197 4.81 -3.03 7.96
N HIS A 198 5.09 -3.76 6.88
CA HIS A 198 4.76 -3.32 5.52
C HIS A 198 3.26 -3.20 5.30
N ALA A 199 2.49 -4.23 5.66
CA ALA A 199 1.04 -4.26 5.50
C ALA A 199 0.37 -3.11 6.26
N LEU A 200 0.77 -2.87 7.51
CA LEU A 200 0.23 -1.77 8.32
C LEU A 200 0.68 -0.40 7.80
N ALA A 201 1.93 -0.25 7.36
CA ALA A 201 2.39 1.01 6.78
C ALA A 201 1.61 1.35 5.50
N GLU A 202 1.30 0.37 4.64
CA GLU A 202 0.47 0.58 3.46
C GLU A 202 -0.95 0.99 3.84
N LEU A 203 -1.58 0.31 4.80
CA LEU A 203 -2.91 0.69 5.28
C LEU A 203 -2.94 2.15 5.80
N VAL A 204 -1.93 2.55 6.58
CA VAL A 204 -1.76 3.92 7.06
C VAL A 204 -1.53 4.90 5.91
N GLU A 205 -0.82 4.50 4.86
CA GLU A 205 -0.60 5.31 3.66
C GLU A 205 -1.90 5.62 2.93
N ARG A 206 -2.74 4.60 2.69
CA ARG A 206 -4.02 4.77 1.99
C ARG A 206 -4.99 5.60 2.84
N ASP A 207 -4.97 5.40 4.15
CA ASP A 207 -5.72 6.21 5.09
C ASP A 207 -5.31 7.68 5.07
N ALA A 208 -4.00 7.95 5.20
CA ALA A 208 -3.46 9.30 5.15
C ALA A 208 -3.80 10.01 3.83
N HIS A 209 -3.69 9.29 2.72
CA HIS A 209 -4.04 9.81 1.40
C HIS A 209 -5.54 10.15 1.29
N ALA A 210 -6.43 9.26 1.74
CA ALA A 210 -7.87 9.51 1.75
C ALA A 210 -8.24 10.74 2.58
N LEU A 211 -7.66 10.86 3.78
CA LEU A 211 -7.89 11.99 4.67
C LEU A 211 -7.35 13.30 4.10
N TRP A 212 -6.19 13.26 3.42
CA TRP A 212 -5.62 14.43 2.76
C TRP A 212 -6.46 14.89 1.57
N LEU A 213 -7.03 13.96 0.77
CA LEU A 213 -7.95 14.30 -0.30
C LEU A 213 -9.25 14.95 0.21
N ALA A 214 -9.69 14.60 1.42
CA ALA A 214 -10.86 15.19 2.07
C ALA A 214 -10.63 16.64 2.56
N LEU A 215 -9.39 17.14 2.54
CA LEU A 215 -9.07 18.52 2.89
C LEU A 215 -9.40 19.50 1.75
N PRO A 216 -9.79 20.74 2.06
CA PRO A 216 -9.95 21.77 1.05
C PRO A 216 -8.60 22.14 0.41
N PRO A 217 -8.57 22.66 -0.84
CA PRO A 217 -7.34 23.00 -1.54
C PRO A 217 -6.36 23.87 -0.74
N ALA A 218 -6.86 24.88 -0.03
CA ALA A 218 -6.04 25.75 0.80
C ALA A 218 -5.31 24.99 1.92
N ALA A 219 -5.97 24.05 2.59
CA ALA A 219 -5.34 23.24 3.64
C ALA A 219 -4.32 22.25 3.08
N ARG A 220 -4.53 21.73 1.85
CA ARG A 220 -3.55 20.89 1.16
C ARG A 220 -2.29 21.67 0.74
N ALA A 221 -2.46 22.91 0.29
CA ALA A 221 -1.34 23.80 -0.05
C ALA A 221 -0.40 24.03 1.15
N GLU A 222 -0.94 24.11 2.38
CA GLU A 222 -0.16 24.23 3.62
C GLU A 222 0.70 23.01 3.96
N THR A 223 0.51 21.89 3.27
CA THR A 223 1.34 20.69 3.45
C THR A 223 2.37 20.49 2.35
N ALA A 224 2.45 21.40 1.38
CA ALA A 224 3.45 21.37 0.30
C ALA A 224 4.86 21.56 0.86
N ILE A 225 5.75 20.62 0.53
CA ILE A 225 7.15 20.58 0.97
C ILE A 225 8.04 21.31 -0.02
N ASP A 226 8.94 22.13 0.50
CA ASP A 226 10.05 22.71 -0.25
C ASP A 226 11.07 21.61 -0.62
N PRO A 227 11.23 21.26 -1.90
CA PRO A 227 12.18 20.23 -2.31
C PRO A 227 13.63 20.56 -1.94
N ALA A 228 13.99 21.84 -1.83
CA ALA A 228 15.34 22.27 -1.47
C ALA A 228 15.68 22.02 0.02
N SER A 229 14.67 21.71 0.84
CA SER A 229 14.86 21.35 2.26
C SER A 229 15.13 19.86 2.49
N ILE A 230 15.10 19.04 1.44
CA ILE A 230 15.29 17.60 1.52
C ILE A 230 16.79 17.29 1.52
N ALA A 231 17.33 16.99 2.70
CA ALA A 231 18.75 16.66 2.91
C ALA A 231 19.03 15.15 3.02
N ASP A 232 17.99 14.30 2.96
CA ASP A 232 18.18 12.84 2.90
C ASP A 232 18.91 12.46 1.59
N PRO A 233 20.06 11.76 1.65
CA PRO A 233 20.88 11.52 0.46
C PRO A 233 20.16 10.78 -0.67
N LEU A 234 19.42 9.71 -0.33
CA LEU A 234 18.69 8.93 -1.34
C LEU A 234 17.58 9.76 -1.98
N CYS A 235 16.82 10.50 -1.17
CA CYS A 235 15.79 11.38 -1.71
C CYS A 235 16.40 12.47 -2.60
N ALA A 236 17.51 13.09 -2.20
CA ALA A 236 18.21 14.09 -3.00
C ALA A 236 18.65 13.54 -4.36
N ASP A 237 19.20 12.32 -4.40
CA ASP A 237 19.58 11.66 -5.66
C ASP A 237 18.37 11.39 -6.56
N LEU A 238 17.26 10.91 -5.99
CA LEU A 238 16.01 10.68 -6.72
C LEU A 238 15.43 11.99 -7.28
N LEU A 239 15.46 13.09 -6.51
CA LEU A 239 15.05 14.42 -6.98
C LEU A 239 15.92 14.87 -8.17
N ALA A 240 17.23 14.64 -8.10
CA ALA A 240 18.14 14.96 -9.19
C ALA A 240 17.84 14.16 -10.47
N CYS A 241 17.47 12.87 -10.35
CA CYS A 241 17.02 12.06 -11.49
C CYS A 241 15.79 12.66 -12.19
N PHE A 242 14.75 13.06 -11.43
CA PHE A 242 13.57 13.71 -12.01
C PHE A 242 13.89 15.07 -12.63
N ALA A 243 14.73 15.88 -11.98
CA ALA A 243 15.14 17.19 -12.49
C ALA A 243 15.93 17.06 -13.80
N ALA A 244 16.90 16.13 -13.87
CA ALA A 244 17.67 15.85 -15.08
C ALA A 244 16.78 15.36 -16.24
N ALA A 245 15.69 14.67 -15.93
CA ALA A 245 14.70 14.22 -16.89
C ALA A 245 13.68 15.32 -17.31
N GLY A 246 13.76 16.54 -16.76
CA GLY A 246 12.82 17.62 -17.04
C GLY A 246 11.40 17.35 -16.52
N ILE A 247 11.29 16.62 -15.41
CA ILE A 247 10.04 16.27 -14.76
C ILE A 247 9.92 17.09 -13.47
N ALA A 248 8.90 17.96 -13.42
CA ALA A 248 8.60 18.75 -12.24
C ALA A 248 7.95 17.87 -11.17
N LEU A 249 8.30 18.11 -9.90
CA LEU A 249 7.73 17.42 -8.76
C LEU A 249 6.94 18.39 -7.88
N ALA A 250 5.77 17.95 -7.42
CA ALA A 250 5.10 18.51 -6.25
C ALA A 250 5.07 17.46 -5.15
N ILE A 251 5.46 17.85 -3.94
CA ILE A 251 5.63 16.95 -2.80
C ILE A 251 4.78 17.50 -1.65
N TRP A 252 3.95 16.65 -1.06
CA TRP A 252 3.14 16.99 0.11
C TRP A 252 3.43 16.04 1.26
N ASP A 253 3.54 16.62 2.46
CA ASP A 253 3.38 15.87 3.70
C ASP A 253 1.89 15.55 3.87
N ILE A 254 1.54 14.27 3.83
CA ILE A 254 0.16 13.81 4.03
C ILE A 254 -0.02 13.10 5.37
N THR A 255 0.97 13.19 6.27
CA THR A 255 0.95 12.56 7.60
C THR A 255 -0.37 12.85 8.31
N SER A 256 -1.10 11.78 8.65
CA SER A 256 -2.39 11.86 9.32
C SER A 256 -2.24 12.02 10.84
N ASP A 257 -3.37 12.02 11.55
CA ASP A 257 -3.47 11.98 13.00
C ASP A 257 -2.81 10.74 13.64
N LEU A 258 -2.46 9.72 12.83
CA LEU A 258 -1.66 8.57 13.29
C LEU A 258 -0.18 8.93 13.52
N GLY A 259 0.30 10.06 12.98
CA GLY A 259 1.65 10.56 13.21
C GLY A 259 2.76 9.67 12.64
N ILE A 260 2.45 8.88 11.62
CA ILE A 260 3.43 8.11 10.85
C ILE A 260 3.74 8.90 9.57
N PRO A 261 5.02 9.22 9.28
CA PRO A 261 5.38 9.97 8.08
C PRO A 261 4.81 9.34 6.81
N ALA A 262 4.03 10.13 6.07
CA ALA A 262 3.46 9.73 4.79
C ALA A 262 3.56 10.88 3.79
N PHE A 263 3.92 10.58 2.55
CA PHE A 263 4.13 11.56 1.50
C PHE A 263 3.32 11.23 0.25
N ARG A 264 2.92 12.30 -0.45
CA ARG A 264 2.38 12.26 -1.80
C ARG A 264 3.33 12.99 -2.73
N VAL A 265 3.71 12.35 -3.83
CA VAL A 265 4.54 12.95 -4.88
C VAL A 265 3.75 12.94 -6.19
N LEU A 266 3.66 14.09 -6.83
CA LEU A 266 3.17 14.23 -8.21
C LEU A 266 4.37 14.50 -9.12
N ALA A 267 4.55 13.65 -10.13
CA ALA A 267 5.52 13.82 -11.19
C ALA A 267 4.84 14.33 -12.47
N LEU A 268 5.16 15.55 -12.89
CA LEU A 268 4.61 16.19 -14.08
C LEU A 268 5.72 16.43 -15.12
N PRO A 269 5.69 15.73 -16.27
CA PRO A 269 6.56 16.01 -17.39
C PRO A 269 6.43 17.45 -17.90
N GLY A 270 7.56 18.15 -18.03
CA GLY A 270 7.59 19.54 -18.50
C GLY A 270 7.13 19.69 -19.95
N ARG A 271 7.41 18.70 -20.80
CA ARG A 271 6.98 18.63 -22.21
C ARG A 271 5.81 17.67 -22.40
N GLU A 272 4.91 18.00 -23.31
CA GLU A 272 3.86 17.08 -23.76
C GLU A 272 4.45 16.12 -24.78
N GLU A 273 4.68 14.87 -24.37
CA GLU A 273 5.07 13.79 -25.27
C GLU A 273 4.01 12.68 -25.26
N PRO A 274 3.67 12.09 -26.41
CA PRO A 274 2.79 10.94 -26.47
C PRO A 274 3.30 9.80 -25.57
N GLY A 275 2.43 9.28 -24.70
CA GLY A 275 2.76 8.18 -23.78
C GLY A 275 3.45 8.58 -22.47
N VAL A 276 3.81 9.86 -22.29
CA VAL A 276 4.47 10.36 -21.08
C VAL A 276 3.52 11.25 -20.31
N GLU A 277 3.08 10.77 -19.14
CA GLU A 277 1.93 11.32 -18.43
C GLU A 277 2.28 11.75 -17.00
N ALA A 278 1.41 12.59 -16.41
CA ALA A 278 1.52 12.95 -15.02
C ALA A 278 1.10 11.77 -14.14
N GLU A 279 1.94 11.44 -13.17
CA GLU A 279 1.75 10.27 -12.31
C GLU A 279 1.99 10.60 -10.84
N LEU A 280 1.42 9.76 -9.98
CA LEU A 280 1.49 9.91 -8.54
C LEU A 280 2.27 8.74 -7.93
N GLY A 281 2.94 9.04 -6.82
CA GLY A 281 3.48 8.05 -5.91
C GLY A 281 3.11 8.40 -4.47
N LEU A 282 2.91 7.36 -3.67
CA LEU A 282 2.64 7.45 -2.25
C LEU A 282 3.70 6.67 -1.49
N GLY A 283 3.94 7.07 -0.24
CA GLY A 283 4.93 6.41 0.60
C GLY A 283 4.70 6.69 2.06
N CYS A 284 4.53 5.64 2.86
CA CYS A 284 4.42 5.69 4.31
C CYS A 284 5.49 4.82 4.97
N HIS A 285 6.13 5.36 6.01
CA HIS A 285 7.11 4.63 6.82
C HIS A 285 7.43 5.39 8.12
N PRO A 286 7.76 4.72 9.24
CA PRO A 286 8.21 5.40 10.47
C PRO A 286 9.47 6.29 10.28
N ASP A 287 10.26 6.02 9.26
CA ASP A 287 11.41 6.86 8.86
C ASP A 287 10.99 7.77 7.68
N PRO A 288 11.11 9.10 7.79
CA PRO A 288 10.62 10.04 6.78
C PRO A 288 11.43 9.98 5.48
N GLY A 289 12.73 9.66 5.52
CA GLY A 289 13.54 9.47 4.31
C GLY A 289 13.11 8.21 3.55
N VAL A 290 12.84 7.13 4.26
CA VAL A 290 12.26 5.91 3.67
C VAL A 290 10.86 6.18 3.11
N ALA A 291 10.00 6.90 3.84
CA ALA A 291 8.65 7.21 3.38
C ALA A 291 8.67 8.07 2.09
N LEU A 292 9.52 9.11 2.04
CA LEU A 292 9.65 9.97 0.87
C LEU A 292 10.29 9.24 -0.33
N SER A 293 11.34 8.46 -0.11
CA SER A 293 11.97 7.68 -1.19
C SER A 293 11.02 6.63 -1.77
N ARG A 294 10.13 6.04 -0.96
CA ARG A 294 9.03 5.19 -1.45
C ARG A 294 8.08 5.97 -2.36
N ALA A 295 7.64 7.16 -1.95
CA ALA A 295 6.76 7.99 -2.78
C ALA A 295 7.42 8.42 -4.11
N LEU A 296 8.71 8.79 -4.07
CA LEU A 296 9.48 9.15 -5.28
C LEU A 296 9.65 7.96 -6.23
N THR A 297 10.02 6.80 -5.70
CA THR A 297 10.22 5.58 -6.51
C THR A 297 8.90 5.00 -7.01
N GLU A 298 7.80 5.14 -6.27
CA GLU A 298 6.46 4.80 -6.74
C GLU A 298 5.99 5.73 -7.86
N ALA A 299 6.29 7.04 -7.78
CA ALA A 299 5.99 7.95 -8.89
C ALA A 299 6.73 7.55 -10.18
N ALA A 300 7.99 7.12 -10.08
CA ALA A 300 8.74 6.59 -11.22
C ALA A 300 8.13 5.26 -11.75
N GLN A 301 7.75 4.36 -10.84
CA GLN A 301 7.12 3.09 -11.20
C GLN A 301 5.76 3.30 -11.88
N SER A 302 4.91 4.21 -11.39
CA SER A 302 3.63 4.55 -12.01
C SER A 302 3.81 5.03 -13.45
N ARG A 303 4.83 5.85 -13.72
CA ARG A 303 5.19 6.29 -15.08
C ARG A 303 5.58 5.12 -15.97
N VAL A 304 6.52 4.30 -15.52
CA VAL A 304 6.99 3.12 -16.28
C VAL A 304 5.83 2.16 -16.55
N THR A 305 4.92 1.98 -15.58
CA THR A 305 3.74 1.11 -15.70
C THR A 305 2.81 1.58 -16.82
N ARG A 306 2.59 2.90 -16.93
CA ARG A 306 1.82 3.51 -18.03
C ARG A 306 2.55 3.36 -19.37
N ILE A 307 3.83 3.72 -19.41
CA ILE A 307 4.65 3.69 -20.64
C ILE A 307 4.74 2.28 -21.20
N SER A 308 4.90 1.26 -20.34
CA SER A 308 5.03 -0.12 -20.79
C SER A 308 3.72 -0.70 -21.32
N GLY A 309 2.56 -0.12 -20.94
CA GLY A 309 1.24 -0.58 -21.36
C GLY A 309 0.95 -2.04 -21.01
N ALA A 310 1.64 -2.59 -20.00
CA ALA A 310 1.69 -4.03 -19.74
C ALA A 310 0.69 -4.49 -18.67
N ARG A 311 -0.14 -3.56 -18.17
CA ARG A 311 -1.12 -3.82 -17.12
C ARG A 311 -2.52 -3.96 -17.69
N ASP A 312 -3.19 -5.04 -17.27
CA ASP A 312 -4.49 -5.46 -17.82
C ASP A 312 -5.67 -4.65 -17.29
N ASP A 313 -5.49 -3.90 -16.20
CA ASP A 313 -6.52 -3.05 -15.57
C ASP A 313 -6.51 -1.59 -16.08
N PHE A 314 -5.60 -1.25 -16.99
CA PHE A 314 -5.65 0.04 -17.67
C PHE A 314 -6.60 -0.05 -18.86
N ALA A 315 -7.82 0.44 -18.67
CA ALA A 315 -8.81 0.55 -19.74
C ALA A 315 -8.24 1.36 -20.93
N PRO A 316 -8.45 0.93 -22.19
CA PRO A 316 -7.94 1.63 -23.37
C PRO A 316 -8.30 3.12 -23.42
N GLU A 317 -9.48 3.48 -22.94
CA GLU A 317 -10.00 4.86 -22.87
C GLU A 317 -9.14 5.75 -21.98
N SER A 318 -8.41 5.18 -21.01
CA SER A 318 -7.50 5.92 -20.14
C SER A 318 -6.31 6.54 -20.89
N TYR A 319 -5.95 5.98 -22.06
CA TYR A 319 -4.90 6.50 -22.96
C TYR A 319 -5.43 7.51 -23.98
N ALA A 320 -6.75 7.68 -24.09
CA ALA A 320 -7.36 8.60 -25.04
C ALA A 320 -6.96 10.05 -24.74
N ALA A 321 -6.89 10.88 -25.79
CA ALA A 321 -6.49 12.29 -25.67
C ALA A 321 -7.28 13.08 -24.59
N PRO A 322 -8.61 12.92 -24.46
CA PRO A 322 -9.36 13.61 -23.40
C PRO A 322 -8.94 13.20 -21.98
N ALA A 323 -8.72 11.91 -21.74
CA ALA A 323 -8.28 11.40 -20.44
C ALA A 323 -6.87 11.91 -20.09
N ARG A 324 -5.96 11.95 -21.08
CA ARG A 324 -4.62 12.52 -20.94
C ARG A 324 -4.66 14.02 -20.61
N ALA A 325 -5.46 14.78 -21.35
CA ALA A 325 -5.63 16.22 -21.13
C ALA A 325 -6.22 16.52 -19.74
N ALA A 326 -7.23 15.76 -19.30
CA ALA A 326 -7.83 15.90 -17.98
C ALA A 326 -6.83 15.64 -16.85
N ARG A 327 -6.03 14.57 -16.96
CA ARG A 327 -4.99 14.24 -15.98
C ARG A 327 -3.89 15.30 -15.93
N ARG A 328 -3.45 15.80 -17.09
CA ARG A 328 -2.48 16.90 -17.15
C ARG A 328 -3.03 18.19 -16.54
N ALA A 329 -4.27 18.56 -16.84
CA ALA A 329 -4.90 19.73 -16.26
C ALA A 329 -5.04 19.63 -14.73
N ALA A 330 -5.39 18.45 -14.22
CA ALA A 330 -5.42 18.19 -12.78
C ALA A 330 -4.02 18.29 -12.15
N ALA A 331 -3.00 17.74 -12.81
CA ALA A 331 -1.62 17.83 -12.35
C ALA A 331 -1.08 19.26 -12.33
N LEU A 332 -1.38 20.08 -13.35
CA LEU A 332 -1.02 21.49 -13.39
C LEU A 332 -1.67 22.28 -12.24
N ARG A 333 -2.95 22.03 -11.96
CA ARG A 333 -3.64 22.63 -10.79
C ARG A 333 -2.97 22.23 -9.49
N ALA A 334 -2.70 20.94 -9.29
CA ALA A 334 -2.04 20.46 -8.08
C ALA A 334 -0.62 21.04 -7.93
N LEU A 335 0.17 21.11 -9.02
CA LEU A 335 1.49 21.74 -9.00
C LEU A 335 1.40 23.23 -8.63
N SER A 336 0.39 23.94 -9.16
CA SER A 336 0.12 25.33 -8.77
C SER A 336 -0.29 25.47 -7.30
N GLU A 337 -1.05 24.53 -6.75
CA GLU A 337 -1.43 24.50 -5.32
C GLU A 337 -0.20 24.28 -4.41
N ALA A 338 0.88 23.67 -4.91
CA ALA A 338 2.10 23.41 -4.15
C ALA A 338 3.07 24.60 -4.09
N VAL A 339 2.77 25.71 -4.79
CA VAL A 339 3.67 26.88 -4.92
C VAL A 339 3.03 28.15 -4.33
N PRO A 340 3.73 28.90 -3.44
CA PRO A 340 5.03 28.57 -2.86
C PRO A 340 4.91 27.42 -1.83
N PRO A 341 5.98 26.62 -1.63
CA PRO A 341 5.98 25.60 -0.60
C PRO A 341 5.80 26.23 0.79
N ARG A 342 5.07 25.53 1.67
CA ARG A 342 4.69 26.03 3.00
C ARG A 342 5.33 25.25 4.14
N ARG A 343 5.90 24.08 3.84
CA ARG A 343 6.53 23.18 4.81
C ARG A 343 7.96 22.86 4.37
N ARG A 344 8.82 22.65 5.36
CA ARG A 344 10.15 22.10 5.13
C ARG A 344 10.20 20.62 5.54
N PHE A 345 11.03 19.83 4.88
CA PHE A 345 11.16 18.41 5.14
C PHE A 345 11.63 18.13 6.58
N GLU A 346 12.48 18.98 7.16
CA GLU A 346 13.01 18.79 8.52
C GLU A 346 11.93 18.98 9.61
N ALA A 347 10.76 19.51 9.25
CA ALA A 347 9.61 19.59 10.14
C ALA A 347 8.92 18.22 10.32
N VAL A 348 9.10 17.28 9.39
CA VAL A 348 8.53 15.94 9.46
C VAL A 348 9.38 15.08 10.40
N ARG A 349 8.85 14.76 11.58
CA ARG A 349 9.55 13.96 12.59
C ARG A 349 9.38 12.48 12.32
N GLY A 350 10.50 11.76 12.23
CA GLY A 350 10.50 10.30 12.22
C GLY A 350 10.14 9.72 13.58
N CYS A 351 9.68 8.47 13.55
CA CYS A 351 9.33 7.68 14.72
C CYS A 351 9.88 6.24 14.66
N ALA A 352 10.72 5.91 13.67
CA ALA A 352 11.31 4.59 13.51
C ALA A 352 12.04 4.10 14.77
N ALA A 353 11.73 2.87 15.17
CA ALA A 353 12.42 2.16 16.23
C ALA A 353 13.75 1.57 15.71
N PRO A 354 14.62 1.05 16.59
CA PRO A 354 15.84 0.34 16.16
C PRO A 354 15.57 -0.98 15.44
N THR A 355 14.44 -1.63 15.72
CA THR A 355 14.13 -3.00 15.30
C THR A 355 12.78 -3.12 14.59
N ILE A 356 12.56 -4.24 13.91
CA ILE A 356 11.29 -4.51 13.21
C ILE A 356 10.13 -4.64 14.20
N HIS A 357 10.33 -5.33 15.33
CA HIS A 357 9.28 -5.44 16.36
C HIS A 357 8.97 -4.09 17.01
N GLY A 358 9.97 -3.23 17.19
CA GLY A 358 9.75 -1.87 17.65
C GLY A 358 8.88 -1.04 16.69
N ASP A 359 9.09 -1.14 15.38
CA ASP A 359 8.25 -0.47 14.38
C ASP A 359 6.83 -1.02 14.39
N LEU A 360 6.67 -2.35 14.52
CA LEU A 360 5.34 -2.98 14.60
C LEU A 360 4.57 -2.52 15.84
N ALA A 361 5.21 -2.53 17.01
CA ALA A 361 4.61 -2.08 18.27
C ALA A 361 4.23 -0.60 18.20
N LEU A 362 5.07 0.23 17.59
CA LEU A 362 4.77 1.64 17.34
C LEU A 362 3.52 1.81 16.46
N LEU A 363 3.47 1.14 15.31
CA LEU A 363 2.33 1.25 14.38
C LEU A 363 1.02 0.85 15.06
N LEU A 364 0.99 -0.29 15.76
CA LEU A 364 -0.16 -0.77 16.50
C LEU A 364 -0.56 0.20 17.63
N SER A 365 0.42 0.73 18.36
CA SER A 365 0.19 1.72 19.41
C SER A 365 -0.45 3.01 18.86
N ARG A 366 0.02 3.51 17.71
CA ARG A 366 -0.54 4.72 17.08
C ARG A 366 -1.95 4.50 16.56
N ILE A 367 -2.21 3.35 15.93
CA ILE A 367 -3.55 2.95 15.48
C ILE A 367 -4.52 2.86 16.68
N GLY A 368 -4.12 2.16 17.74
CA GLY A 368 -4.96 2.01 18.94
C GLY A 368 -5.21 3.34 19.68
N ALA A 369 -4.19 4.20 19.78
CA ALA A 369 -4.32 5.52 20.41
C ALA A 369 -5.27 6.46 19.67
N ALA A 370 -5.46 6.26 18.36
CA ALA A 370 -6.45 6.97 17.56
C ALA A 370 -7.88 6.39 17.67
N GLY A 371 -8.09 5.38 18.53
CA GLY A 371 -9.38 4.71 18.70
C GLY A 371 -9.77 3.81 17.52
N LEU A 372 -8.78 3.39 16.71
CA LEU A 372 -8.97 2.50 15.59
C LEU A 372 -8.72 1.05 15.98
N GLY A 373 -9.12 0.14 15.10
CA GLY A 373 -9.06 -1.30 15.34
C GLY A 373 -10.40 -1.87 15.79
N PRO A 374 -10.50 -3.19 16.05
CA PRO A 374 -9.39 -4.14 16.12
C PRO A 374 -8.64 -4.30 14.79
N ALA A 375 -7.37 -4.70 14.90
CA ALA A 375 -6.47 -4.92 13.78
C ALA A 375 -6.28 -6.43 13.61
N ALA A 376 -6.85 -7.00 12.56
CA ALA A 376 -6.70 -8.41 12.25
C ALA A 376 -5.47 -8.65 11.35
N TRP A 377 -4.87 -9.83 11.47
CA TRP A 377 -4.02 -10.37 10.42
C TRP A 377 -4.38 -11.82 10.09
N VAL A 378 -4.28 -12.16 8.81
CA VAL A 378 -4.35 -13.53 8.30
C VAL A 378 -2.94 -13.92 7.87
N ASP A 379 -2.35 -14.91 8.54
CA ASP A 379 -1.07 -15.47 8.14
C ASP A 379 -1.29 -16.43 6.97
N MET A 380 -0.73 -16.09 5.82
CA MET A 380 -0.87 -16.84 4.58
C MET A 380 0.41 -17.63 4.27
N THR A 381 1.38 -17.63 5.20
CA THR A 381 2.66 -18.30 5.05
C THR A 381 2.48 -19.80 4.84
N ARG A 382 3.11 -20.33 3.79
CA ARG A 382 3.24 -21.77 3.59
C ARG A 382 4.62 -22.23 4.03
N GLU A 383 4.67 -23.07 5.07
CA GLU A 383 5.92 -23.50 5.68
C GLU A 383 6.87 -24.21 4.69
N GLU A 384 6.34 -24.92 3.69
CA GLU A 384 7.11 -25.56 2.63
C GLU A 384 7.73 -24.61 1.58
N ILE A 385 7.35 -23.33 1.63
CA ILE A 385 7.93 -22.23 0.85
C ILE A 385 8.82 -21.38 1.76
N GLY A 386 8.40 -21.20 3.01
CA GLY A 386 9.16 -20.47 4.01
C GLY A 386 9.33 -18.99 3.65
N ILE A 387 8.41 -18.38 2.91
CA ILE A 387 8.35 -16.92 2.65
C ILE A 387 7.10 -16.38 3.33
N PRO A 388 7.26 -15.55 4.39
CA PRO A 388 6.12 -14.96 5.08
C PRO A 388 5.29 -14.05 4.19
N VAL A 389 3.97 -14.30 4.17
CA VAL A 389 2.97 -13.44 3.53
C VAL A 389 1.80 -13.29 4.48
N VAL A 390 1.34 -12.05 4.66
CA VAL A 390 0.26 -11.71 5.58
C VAL A 390 -0.73 -10.79 4.90
N ARG A 391 -1.96 -10.83 5.38
CA ARG A 391 -2.97 -9.82 5.10
C ARG A 391 -3.37 -9.14 6.40
N ALA A 392 -3.14 -7.84 6.53
CA ALA A 392 -3.64 -7.05 7.65
C ALA A 392 -4.95 -6.33 7.28
N VAL A 393 -5.87 -6.22 8.23
CA VAL A 393 -7.13 -5.47 8.09
C VAL A 393 -7.38 -4.71 9.39
N VAL A 394 -7.56 -3.39 9.31
CA VAL A 394 -7.77 -2.55 10.50
C VAL A 394 -9.12 -1.85 10.40
N ALA A 395 -10.01 -2.14 11.34
CA ALA A 395 -11.31 -1.49 11.39
C ALA A 395 -11.18 0.01 11.65
N GLY A 396 -11.84 0.84 10.84
CA GLY A 396 -11.89 2.28 10.95
C GLY A 396 -10.85 3.06 10.13
N LEU A 397 -9.86 2.39 9.51
CA LEU A 397 -9.03 3.03 8.48
C LEU A 397 -9.82 3.23 7.20
N GLU A 398 -9.50 4.30 6.46
CA GLU A 398 -10.08 4.55 5.15
C GLU A 398 -9.59 3.54 4.10
N GLY A 399 -10.40 3.33 3.06
CA GLY A 399 -10.04 2.56 1.88
C GLY A 399 -9.10 3.31 0.93
N THR A 400 -8.82 2.71 -0.22
CA THR A 400 -7.95 3.26 -1.26
C THR A 400 -8.74 4.20 -2.19
N PRO A 401 -8.52 5.53 -2.15
CA PRO A 401 -9.18 6.44 -3.08
C PRO A 401 -8.54 6.35 -4.47
N GLY A 402 -9.35 6.20 -5.52
CA GLY A 402 -8.86 6.31 -6.90
C GLY A 402 -9.75 5.65 -7.95
N PRO A 403 -9.55 5.95 -9.24
CA PRO A 403 -10.34 5.39 -10.35
C PRO A 403 -10.16 3.88 -10.52
N ALA A 404 -9.01 3.33 -10.12
CA ALA A 404 -8.75 1.88 -10.09
C ALA A 404 -9.28 1.17 -8.82
N GLY A 405 -9.76 1.93 -7.83
CA GLY A 405 -10.12 1.44 -6.50
C GLY A 405 -11.61 1.16 -6.33
N GLY A 406 -12.22 0.41 -7.25
CA GLY A 406 -13.54 -0.22 -7.07
C GLY A 406 -14.70 0.71 -6.65
N GLY A 407 -14.59 2.02 -6.87
CA GLY A 407 -15.45 2.99 -6.20
C GLY A 407 -15.11 3.09 -4.71
N TYR A 408 -14.29 4.04 -4.32
CA TYR A 408 -14.06 4.30 -2.89
C TYR A 408 -15.27 5.03 -2.29
N ALA A 409 -15.88 4.46 -1.25
CA ALA A 409 -16.85 5.17 -0.43
C ALA A 409 -16.17 5.79 0.80
N PRO A 410 -16.21 7.12 1.00
CA PRO A 410 -15.58 7.77 2.14
C PRO A 410 -16.10 7.23 3.47
N GLY A 411 -15.21 6.76 4.33
CA GLY A 411 -15.49 6.25 5.66
C GLY A 411 -15.81 7.34 6.67
N ALA A 412 -15.92 6.95 7.95
CA ALA A 412 -16.33 7.87 9.01
C ALA A 412 -15.36 9.03 9.20
N ARG A 413 -14.05 8.79 9.05
CA ARG A 413 -13.00 9.78 9.30
C ARG A 413 -12.90 10.79 8.16
N ALA A 414 -12.92 10.32 6.91
CA ALA A 414 -12.96 11.19 5.74
C ALA A 414 -14.23 12.06 5.74
N ARG A 415 -15.41 11.49 6.00
CA ARG A 415 -16.66 12.25 6.10
C ARG A 415 -16.64 13.28 7.22
N ALA A 416 -16.07 12.94 8.39
CA ALA A 416 -15.92 13.89 9.49
C ALA A 416 -15.00 15.06 9.09
N ARG A 417 -13.90 14.77 8.40
CA ARG A 417 -12.94 15.78 7.92
C ARG A 417 -13.57 16.68 6.86
N THR A 418 -14.32 16.15 5.91
CA THR A 418 -15.07 16.96 4.94
C THR A 418 -16.08 17.88 5.62
N ARG A 419 -16.87 17.38 6.59
CA ARG A 419 -17.85 18.20 7.33
C ARG A 419 -17.22 19.32 8.16
N ALA A 420 -16.01 19.12 8.67
CA ALA A 420 -15.30 20.14 9.42
C ALA A 420 -14.83 21.34 8.55
N HIS A 421 -14.86 21.20 7.23
CA HIS A 421 -14.40 22.18 6.25
C HIS A 421 -15.47 22.59 5.23
N ALA A 422 -16.71 22.10 5.39
CA ALA A 422 -17.89 22.53 4.64
C ALA A 422 -18.54 23.72 5.35
#